data_AF-A0A963VYS6-F1
#
_entry.id   AF-A0A963VYS6-F1
#
_cell.length_a   1.000
_cell.length_b   1.000
_cell.length_c   1.000
_cell.angle_alpha   90.00
_cell.angle_beta   90.00
_cell.angle_gamma   90.00
#
_symmetry.space_group_name_H-M   'P 1'
#
loop_
_entity.id
_entity.type
_entity.pdbx_description
1 polymer ?
#
loop_
_entity_poly.entity_id
_entity_poly.type
_entity_poly.pdbx_seq_one_letter_code
_entity_poly.pdbx_strand_id
1 'polypeptide(L)'
;MEKKKPEKATRISDSKNVVTGSNIQGQNIHIGDVHYHNAPSEKKAPAGEQELEGVRKLISRGRLEQAIASLLAIAEERDAEWADSLHLISGQFKGLQKQERLGTLSYNDSTVRRNQIMQSVLQVLREMQEQG
;
A
#
# COMPACT_ATOMS: atom_id res chain seq x y z
N MET A 1 27.39 23.86 28.98
CA MET A 1 27.42 23.84 27.50
C MET A 1 27.72 22.42 27.06
N GLU A 2 26.69 21.67 26.68
CA GLU A 2 26.77 20.24 26.35
C GLU A 2 27.09 20.07 24.85
N LYS A 3 28.22 19.44 24.53
CA LYS A 3 28.67 19.21 23.14
C LYS A 3 27.95 17.98 22.57
N LYS A 4 27.00 18.18 21.64
CA LYS A 4 26.38 17.10 20.86
C LYS A 4 27.41 16.46 19.92
N LYS A 5 27.56 15.14 19.99
CA LYS A 5 28.37 14.33 19.07
C LYS A 5 27.74 14.33 17.66
N PRO A 6 28.51 14.41 16.57
CA PRO A 6 27.97 14.25 15.22
C PRO A 6 27.62 12.79 14.93
N GLU A 7 26.40 12.54 14.47
CA GLU A 7 25.97 11.25 13.93
C GLU A 7 26.86 10.85 12.76
N LYS A 8 27.46 9.66 12.84
CA LYS A 8 28.30 9.13 11.76
C LYS A 8 27.40 8.69 10.61
N ALA A 9 27.40 9.45 9.52
CA ALA A 9 26.80 9.02 8.26
C ALA A 9 27.48 7.71 7.79
N THR A 10 26.72 6.64 7.68
CA THR A 10 27.20 5.34 7.19
C THR A 10 27.50 5.47 5.70
N ARG A 11 28.78 5.51 5.33
CA ARG A 11 29.21 5.55 3.94
C ARG A 11 29.36 4.13 3.41
N ILE A 12 28.58 3.77 2.39
CA ILE A 12 28.69 2.47 1.72
C ILE A 12 29.79 2.60 0.66
N SER A 13 30.97 2.05 0.91
CA SER A 13 32.15 2.17 0.04
C SER A 13 32.34 1.01 -0.94
N ASP A 14 31.67 -0.14 -0.71
CA ASP A 14 32.04 -1.42 -1.36
C ASP A 14 30.85 -2.17 -1.98
N SER A 15 29.80 -1.46 -2.37
CA SER A 15 28.67 -2.09 -3.06
C SER A 15 28.92 -2.17 -4.57
N LYS A 16 28.89 -3.38 -5.13
CA LYS A 16 28.98 -3.64 -6.58
C LYS A 16 27.94 -2.88 -7.41
N ASN A 17 26.86 -2.46 -6.76
CA ASN A 17 25.74 -1.77 -7.38
C ASN A 17 25.77 -0.23 -7.17
N VAL A 18 26.85 0.32 -6.61
CA VAL A 18 27.03 1.76 -6.39
C VAL A 18 28.12 2.28 -7.33
N VAL A 19 27.75 3.21 -8.22
CA VAL A 19 28.69 3.85 -9.14
C VAL A 19 29.57 4.84 -8.36
N THR A 20 30.89 4.76 -8.56
CA THR A 20 31.89 5.61 -7.91
C THR A 20 31.60 7.09 -8.19
N GLY A 21 31.34 7.87 -7.14
CA GLY A 21 30.94 9.29 -7.23
C GLY A 21 29.46 9.58 -6.93
N SER A 22 28.65 8.54 -6.71
CA SER A 22 27.24 8.71 -6.33
C SER A 22 27.11 9.23 -4.91
N ASN A 23 26.57 10.45 -4.75
CA ASN A 23 26.17 11.00 -3.46
C ASN A 23 24.70 10.63 -3.19
N ILE A 24 24.45 9.44 -2.64
CA ILE A 24 23.10 9.02 -2.26
C ILE A 24 22.75 9.66 -0.91
N GLN A 25 22.17 10.86 -0.94
CA GLN A 25 21.56 11.50 0.22
C GLN A 25 20.08 11.12 0.28
N GLY A 26 19.80 9.93 0.83
CA GLY A 26 18.43 9.50 1.08
C GLY A 26 18.05 9.74 2.53
N GLN A 27 17.11 10.66 2.79
CA GLN A 27 16.31 10.55 4.01
C GLN A 27 15.22 9.51 3.75
N ASN A 28 15.19 8.45 4.57
CA ASN A 28 14.26 7.32 4.53
C ASN A 28 14.26 6.45 3.27
N ILE A 29 15.37 5.76 3.00
CA ILE A 29 15.38 4.65 2.03
C ILE A 29 14.96 3.36 2.75
N HIS A 30 13.79 2.82 2.38
CA HIS A 30 13.35 1.49 2.80
C HIS A 30 13.57 0.51 1.63
N ILE A 31 14.42 -0.49 1.84
CA ILE A 31 14.68 -1.55 0.86
C ILE A 31 14.23 -2.87 1.48
N GLY A 32 13.15 -3.45 0.93
CA GLY A 32 12.42 -4.61 1.48
C GLY A 32 10.97 -4.27 1.86
N ASP A 33 10.24 -5.23 2.42
CA ASP A 33 8.86 -5.03 2.89
C ASP A 33 8.82 -4.11 4.12
N VAL A 34 7.95 -3.10 4.06
CA VAL A 34 7.74 -2.17 5.16
C VAL A 34 6.68 -2.73 6.11
N HIS A 35 7.11 -3.33 7.22
CA HIS A 35 6.20 -3.65 8.32
C HIS A 35 5.89 -2.40 9.13
N TYR A 36 4.71 -1.82 8.90
CA TYR A 36 4.17 -0.75 9.72
C TYR A 36 3.57 -1.32 11.01
N HIS A 37 4.35 -1.37 12.10
CA HIS A 37 3.78 -1.49 13.44
C HIS A 37 3.23 -0.13 13.86
N ASN A 38 1.92 0.08 13.70
CA ASN A 38 1.26 1.27 14.21
C ASN A 38 0.89 1.05 15.70
N ALA A 39 1.28 1.99 16.55
CA ALA A 39 1.06 1.97 18.00
C ALA A 39 -0.44 1.88 18.38
N PRO A 40 -0.78 1.30 19.55
CA PRO A 40 -2.15 0.90 19.86
C PRO A 40 -2.98 2.11 20.29
N SER A 41 -4.11 2.36 19.61
CA SER A 41 -5.21 3.15 20.19
C SER A 41 -6.29 2.20 20.66
N GLU A 42 -6.57 2.24 21.96
CA GLU A 42 -7.47 1.38 22.71
C GLU A 42 -8.90 1.35 22.14
N LYS A 43 -9.23 0.24 21.49
CA LYS A 43 -10.48 -0.53 21.54
C LYS A 43 -10.23 -1.78 20.69
N LYS A 44 -10.02 -2.92 21.36
CA LYS A 44 -9.75 -4.21 20.71
C LYS A 44 -11.02 -4.71 20.03
N ALA A 45 -11.20 -4.32 18.77
CA ALA A 45 -11.93 -5.16 17.83
C ALA A 45 -11.12 -6.46 17.61
N PRO A 46 -11.75 -7.62 17.32
CA PRO A 46 -11.04 -8.84 16.95
C PRO A 46 -9.95 -8.55 15.92
N ALA A 47 -8.81 -9.25 16.00
CA ALA A 47 -7.58 -8.94 15.27
C ALA A 47 -7.81 -8.66 13.76
N GLY A 48 -8.79 -9.33 13.13
CA GLY A 48 -9.19 -9.07 11.76
C GLY A 48 -9.93 -7.76 11.49
N GLU A 49 -10.75 -7.27 12.42
CA GLU A 49 -11.49 -6.00 12.23
C GLU A 49 -10.56 -4.78 12.27
N GLN A 50 -9.49 -4.84 13.06
CA GLN A 50 -8.50 -3.75 13.11
C GLN A 50 -7.72 -3.63 11.79
N GLU A 51 -7.41 -4.76 11.17
CA GLU A 51 -6.73 -4.82 9.87
C GLU A 51 -7.63 -4.30 8.74
N LEU A 52 -8.90 -4.72 8.72
CA LEU A 52 -9.89 -4.28 7.74
C LEU A 52 -10.24 -2.78 7.90
N GLU A 53 -10.32 -2.27 9.13
CA GLU A 53 -10.47 -0.83 9.38
C GLU A 53 -9.23 -0.03 8.92
N GLY A 54 -8.04 -0.63 9.00
CA GLY A 54 -6.83 -0.09 8.40
C GLY A 54 -6.95 0.10 6.88
N VAL A 55 -7.46 -0.91 6.18
CA VAL A 55 -7.71 -0.87 4.73
C VAL A 55 -8.73 0.22 4.39
N ARG A 56 -9.82 0.34 5.16
CA ARG A 56 -10.83 1.38 4.95
C ARG A 56 -10.25 2.81 5.05
N LYS A 57 -9.32 3.03 5.97
CA LYS A 57 -8.59 4.32 6.10
C LYS A 57 -7.66 4.59 4.92
N LEU A 58 -7.09 3.56 4.30
CA LEU A 58 -6.29 3.73 3.08
C LEU A 58 -7.18 4.17 1.90
N ILE A 59 -8.37 3.58 1.77
CA ILE A 59 -9.34 3.94 0.74
C ILE A 59 -9.81 5.38 0.92
N SER A 60 -10.17 5.81 2.13
CA SER A 60 -10.62 7.18 2.39
C SER A 60 -9.56 8.25 2.12
N ARG A 61 -8.28 7.87 2.16
CA ARG A 61 -7.13 8.73 1.81
C ARG A 61 -6.76 8.66 0.31
N GLY A 62 -7.55 7.97 -0.51
CA GLY A 62 -7.27 7.78 -1.94
C GLY A 62 -6.09 6.86 -2.23
N ARG A 63 -5.58 6.13 -1.22
CA ARG A 63 -4.44 5.21 -1.35
C ARG A 63 -4.89 3.82 -1.78
N LEU A 64 -5.56 3.76 -2.92
CA LEU A 64 -6.23 2.55 -3.41
C LEU A 64 -5.24 1.40 -3.68
N GLU A 65 -4.05 1.69 -4.18
CA GLU A 65 -3.00 0.70 -4.42
C GLU A 65 -2.56 0.01 -3.13
N GLN A 66 -2.32 0.79 -2.08
CA GLN A 66 -1.95 0.27 -0.76
C GLN A 66 -3.12 -0.50 -0.15
N ALA A 67 -4.36 -0.01 -0.32
CA ALA A 67 -5.55 -0.69 0.16
C ALA A 67 -5.72 -2.08 -0.48
N ILE A 68 -5.56 -2.19 -1.81
CA ILE A 68 -5.64 -3.48 -2.52
C ILE A 68 -4.55 -4.42 -2.04
N ALA A 69 -3.30 -3.94 -1.93
CA ALA A 69 -2.18 -4.77 -1.48
C ALA A 69 -2.37 -5.29 -0.05
N SER A 70 -2.80 -4.43 0.88
CA SER A 70 -3.09 -4.83 2.26
C SER A 70 -4.26 -5.82 2.33
N LEU A 71 -5.32 -5.61 1.55
CA LEU A 71 -6.47 -6.51 1.54
C LEU A 71 -6.12 -7.87 0.94
N LEU A 72 -5.24 -7.89 -0.06
CA LEU A 72 -4.77 -9.11 -0.71
C LEU A 72 -3.94 -9.98 0.24
N ALA A 73 -3.04 -9.37 1.03
CA ALA A 73 -2.30 -10.10 2.07
C ALA A 73 -3.24 -10.74 3.10
N ILE A 74 -4.30 -10.04 3.51
CA ILE A 74 -5.31 -10.58 4.43
C ILE A 74 -6.11 -11.70 3.76
N ALA A 75 -6.43 -11.57 2.49
CA ALA A 75 -7.20 -12.57 1.75
C ALA A 75 -6.40 -13.86 1.52
N GLU A 76 -5.12 -13.78 1.16
CA GLU A 76 -4.25 -14.94 0.97
C GLU A 76 -4.16 -15.83 2.22
N GLU A 77 -4.26 -15.26 3.41
CA GLU A 77 -4.26 -15.99 4.68
C GLU A 77 -5.62 -16.62 5.04
N ARG A 78 -6.71 -16.10 4.48
CA ARG A 78 -8.09 -16.48 4.87
C ARG A 78 -8.79 -17.35 3.83
N ASP A 79 -8.86 -16.87 2.58
CA ASP A 79 -9.66 -17.49 1.53
C ASP A 79 -9.13 -17.16 0.12
N ALA A 80 -8.98 -18.19 -0.71
CA ALA A 80 -8.49 -18.07 -2.08
C ALA A 80 -9.45 -17.31 -3.01
N GLU A 81 -10.78 -17.38 -2.80
CA GLU A 81 -11.78 -16.70 -3.62
C GLU A 81 -11.69 -15.17 -3.48
N TRP A 82 -11.43 -14.69 -2.26
CA TRP A 82 -11.19 -13.27 -2.01
C TRP A 82 -9.87 -12.82 -2.63
N ALA A 83 -8.82 -13.64 -2.54
CA ALA A 83 -7.52 -13.34 -3.15
C ALA A 83 -7.64 -13.22 -4.68
N ASP A 84 -8.34 -14.14 -5.34
CA ASP A 84 -8.60 -14.11 -6.78
C ASP A 84 -9.37 -12.85 -7.21
N SER A 85 -10.40 -12.50 -6.44
CA SER A 85 -11.19 -11.27 -6.67
C SER A 85 -10.32 -10.02 -6.57
N LEU A 86 -9.42 -9.96 -5.58
CA LEU A 86 -8.51 -8.85 -5.37
C LEU A 86 -7.39 -8.79 -6.42
N HIS A 87 -6.90 -9.94 -6.90
CA HIS A 87 -5.98 -9.99 -8.03
C HIS A 87 -6.62 -9.41 -9.31
N LEU A 88 -7.88 -9.76 -9.58
CA LEU A 88 -8.61 -9.19 -10.72
C LEU A 88 -8.74 -7.66 -10.60
N ILE A 89 -9.14 -7.17 -9.43
CA ILE A 89 -9.27 -5.73 -9.16
C ILE A 89 -7.90 -5.02 -9.28
N SER A 90 -6.83 -5.63 -8.78
CA SER A 90 -5.45 -5.13 -8.92
C SER A 90 -5.04 -5.01 -10.39
N GLY A 91 -5.37 -6.00 -11.21
CA GLY A 91 -5.15 -5.96 -12.67
C GLY A 91 -5.90 -4.82 -13.34
N GLN A 92 -7.17 -4.63 -12.99
CA GLN A 92 -8.00 -3.52 -13.49
C GLN A 92 -7.40 -2.15 -13.11
N PHE A 93 -6.95 -2.01 -11.86
CA PHE A 93 -6.34 -0.77 -11.37
C PHE A 93 -5.02 -0.45 -12.09
N LYS A 94 -4.15 -1.44 -12.29
CA LYS A 94 -2.91 -1.26 -13.09
C LYS A 94 -3.23 -0.91 -14.54
N GLY A 95 -4.28 -1.51 -15.11
CA GLY A 95 -4.80 -1.15 -16.43
C GLY A 95 -5.24 0.31 -16.52
N LEU A 96 -6.00 0.78 -15.53
CA LEU A 96 -6.41 2.18 -15.40
C LEU A 96 -5.20 3.11 -15.31
N GLN A 97 -4.25 2.84 -14.40
CA GLN A 97 -3.02 3.65 -14.26
C GLN A 97 -2.24 3.73 -15.57
N LYS A 98 -2.15 2.62 -16.32
CA LYS A 98 -1.51 2.60 -17.63
C LYS A 98 -2.24 3.51 -18.62
N GLN A 99 -3.57 3.46 -18.67
CA GLN A 99 -4.38 4.30 -19.55
C GLN A 99 -4.28 5.80 -19.19
N GLU A 100 -4.30 6.13 -17.90
CA GLU A 100 -4.06 7.50 -17.39
C GLU A 100 -2.68 8.01 -17.83
N ARG A 101 -1.63 7.21 -17.64
CA ARG A 101 -0.25 7.58 -18.00
C ARG A 101 -0.06 7.75 -19.51
N LEU A 102 -0.75 6.96 -20.32
CA LEU A 102 -0.69 7.06 -21.77
C LEU A 102 -1.58 8.20 -22.32
N GLY A 103 -2.38 8.86 -21.47
CA GLY A 103 -3.31 9.90 -21.89
C GLY A 103 -4.44 9.39 -22.79
N THR A 104 -4.71 8.07 -22.79
CA THR A 104 -5.75 7.46 -23.62
C THR A 104 -7.12 7.48 -22.97
N LEU A 105 -7.21 7.98 -21.73
CA LEU A 105 -8.42 8.08 -20.94
C LEU A 105 -8.63 9.52 -20.50
N SER A 106 -9.84 10.04 -20.69
CA SER A 106 -10.17 11.39 -20.21
C SER A 106 -10.15 11.44 -18.68
N TYR A 107 -9.99 12.62 -18.11
CA TYR A 107 -10.02 12.82 -16.66
C TYR A 107 -11.35 12.34 -16.04
N ASN A 108 -12.47 12.63 -16.70
CA ASN A 108 -13.79 12.21 -16.23
C ASN A 108 -13.93 10.68 -16.25
N ASP A 109 -13.48 10.04 -17.33
CA ASP A 109 -13.54 8.58 -17.43
C ASP A 109 -12.59 7.89 -16.44
N SER A 110 -11.41 8.46 -16.21
CA SER A 110 -10.47 8.02 -15.17
C SER A 110 -11.11 8.08 -13.78
N THR A 111 -11.80 9.17 -13.47
CA THR A 111 -12.48 9.36 -12.19
C THR A 111 -13.60 8.33 -12.00
N VAL A 112 -14.43 8.12 -13.03
CA VAL A 112 -15.51 7.13 -12.99
C VAL A 112 -14.94 5.72 -12.78
N ARG A 113 -13.93 5.33 -13.55
CA ARG A 113 -13.30 4.00 -13.42
C ARG A 113 -12.65 3.80 -12.06
N ARG A 114 -11.95 4.82 -11.54
CA ARG A 114 -11.36 4.76 -10.20
C ARG A 114 -12.41 4.55 -9.12
N ASN A 115 -13.54 5.24 -9.23
CA ASN A 115 -14.66 5.08 -8.30
C ASN A 115 -15.27 3.67 -8.41
N GLN A 116 -15.43 3.12 -9.60
CA GLN A 116 -15.90 1.74 -9.79
C GLN A 116 -14.96 0.73 -9.12
N ILE A 117 -13.65 0.84 -9.36
CA ILE A 117 -12.64 -0.03 -8.72
C ILE A 117 -12.70 0.13 -7.19
N MET A 118 -12.80 1.36 -6.69
CA MET A 118 -12.94 1.61 -5.26
C MET A 118 -14.18 0.93 -4.66
N GLN A 119 -15.32 0.97 -5.36
CA GLN A 119 -16.52 0.25 -4.91
C GLN A 119 -16.32 -1.25 -4.91
N SER A 120 -15.66 -1.83 -5.93
CA SER A 120 -15.35 -3.26 -5.95
C SER A 120 -14.46 -3.68 -4.77
N VAL A 121 -13.45 -2.89 -4.42
CA VAL A 121 -12.61 -3.15 -3.23
C VAL A 121 -13.43 -3.09 -1.95
N LEU A 122 -14.29 -2.07 -1.80
CA LEU A 122 -15.16 -1.92 -0.63
C LEU A 122 -16.18 -3.05 -0.51
N GLN A 123 -16.64 -3.62 -1.64
CA GLN A 123 -17.52 -4.78 -1.64
C GLN A 123 -16.80 -6.01 -1.09
N VAL A 124 -15.61 -6.35 -1.62
CA VAL A 124 -14.82 -7.48 -1.11
C VAL A 124 -14.49 -7.29 0.37
N LEU A 125 -14.10 -6.07 0.77
CA LEU A 125 -13.84 -5.75 2.18
C LEU A 125 -15.06 -6.02 3.06
N ARG A 126 -16.27 -5.69 2.59
CA ARG A 126 -17.51 -5.95 3.34
C ARG A 126 -17.80 -7.45 3.43
N GLU A 127 -17.66 -8.17 2.33
CA GLU A 127 -17.85 -9.63 2.31
C GLU A 127 -16.90 -10.33 3.29
N MET A 128 -15.64 -9.89 3.36
CA MET A 128 -14.65 -10.36 4.34
C MET A 128 -15.03 -10.03 5.80
N GLN A 129 -15.72 -8.91 6.04
CA GLN A 129 -16.20 -8.52 7.37
C GLN A 129 -17.46 -9.30 7.79
N GLU A 130 -18.33 -9.63 6.85
CA GLU A 130 -19.59 -10.32 7.12
C GLU A 130 -19.39 -11.85 7.29
N GLN A 131 -18.34 -12.42 6.67
CA GLN A 131 -18.03 -13.86 6.70
C GLN A 131 -16.86 -14.23 7.63
N GLY A 132 -16.14 -13.25 8.19
CA GLY A 132 -15.02 -13.43 9.12
C GLY A 132 -15.42 -13.34 10.59
#